data_AF-A0A068RCY3-F1
#
_entry.id   AF-A0A068RCY3-F1
#
_cell.length_a   1.000
_cell.length_b   1.000
_cell.length_c   1.000
_cell.angle_alpha   90.00
_cell.angle_beta   90.00
_cell.angle_gamma   90.00
#
_symmetry.space_group_name_H-M   'P 1'
#
loop_
_entity.id
_entity.type
_entity.pdbx_description
1 polymer ?
#
loop_
_entity_poly.entity_id
_entity_poly.type
_entity_poly.pdbx_seq_one_letter_code
_entity_poly.pdbx_strand_id
1 'polypeptide(L)'
;MDYQNVFQLMDQERNELFSVLDRIAYDPAGGDAYIHAIRSAMITHLPHRISAALSQQKTSIKPRPYLILRNVPVDKEVFFSPCPNQYTP
;
A
#
# COMPACT_ATOMS: atom_id res chain seq x y z
N MET A 1 23.42 0.36 -1.86
CA MET A 1 21.96 0.46 -1.64
C MET A 1 21.64 -0.41 -0.44
N ASP A 2 21.15 0.18 0.66
CA ASP A 2 20.80 -0.59 1.86
C ASP A 2 19.52 -1.41 1.61
N TYR A 3 19.71 -2.70 1.32
CA TYR A 3 18.62 -3.66 1.09
C TYR A 3 17.78 -3.92 2.34
N GLN A 4 18.24 -3.49 3.52
CA GLN A 4 17.54 -3.72 4.79
C GLN A 4 16.19 -2.99 4.86
N ASN A 5 16.01 -1.88 4.13
CA ASN A 5 14.78 -1.08 4.13
C ASN A 5 13.83 -1.42 2.97
N VAL A 6 14.19 -2.39 2.13
CA VAL A 6 13.42 -2.74 0.93
C VAL A 6 12.59 -3.99 1.20
N PHE A 7 11.28 -3.85 1.06
CA PHE A 7 10.31 -4.93 1.21
C PHE A 7 9.66 -5.18 -0.14
N GLN A 8 10.06 -6.27 -0.78
CA GLN A 8 9.51 -6.71 -2.06
C GLN A 8 8.24 -7.54 -1.80
N LEU A 9 7.11 -7.13 -2.36
CA LEU A 9 5.92 -7.99 -2.47
C LEU A 9 6.12 -9.01 -3.59
N MET A 10 5.82 -10.27 -3.28
CA MET A 10 5.72 -11.31 -4.30
C MET A 10 4.47 -11.08 -5.14
N ASP A 11 4.47 -11.56 -6.39
CA ASP A 11 3.32 -11.37 -7.28
C ASP A 11 2.03 -11.95 -6.70
N GLN A 12 2.12 -13.08 -5.99
CA GLN A 12 0.97 -13.67 -5.30
C GLN A 12 0.41 -12.74 -4.22
N GLU A 13 1.27 -12.16 -3.38
CA GLU A 13 0.85 -11.26 -2.30
C GLU A 13 0.30 -9.95 -2.84
N ARG A 14 0.89 -9.42 -3.91
CA ARG A 14 0.38 -8.26 -4.64
C ARG A 14 -1.02 -8.55 -5.18
N ASN A 15 -1.20 -9.69 -5.85
CA ASN A 15 -2.48 -10.05 -6.47
C ASN A 15 -3.57 -10.30 -5.42
N GLU A 16 -3.21 -10.90 -4.28
CA GLU A 16 -4.13 -11.08 -3.15
C GLU A 16 -4.55 -9.73 -2.56
N LEU A 17 -3.59 -8.86 -2.24
CA LEU A 17 -3.87 -7.51 -1.74
C LEU A 17 -4.75 -6.72 -2.73
N PHE A 18 -4.42 -6.76 -4.03
CA PHE A 18 -5.24 -6.15 -5.07
C PHE A 18 -6.69 -6.66 -5.00
N SER A 19 -6.88 -7.97 -4.99
CA SER A 19 -8.20 -8.59 -5.04
C SER A 19 -9.08 -8.26 -3.83
N VAL A 20 -8.46 -7.99 -2.68
CA VAL A 20 -9.18 -7.58 -1.47
C VAL A 20 -9.49 -6.09 -1.48
N LEU A 21 -8.53 -5.25 -1.87
CA LEU A 21 -8.70 -3.79 -1.91
C LEU A 21 -9.70 -3.36 -2.99
N ASP A 22 -9.70 -4.01 -4.16
CA ASP A 22 -10.60 -3.75 -5.29
C ASP A 22 -12.09 -3.97 -4.93
N ARG A 23 -12.37 -4.76 -3.89
CA ARG A 23 -13.74 -4.99 -3.41
C ARG A 23 -14.25 -3.89 -2.48
N ILE A 24 -13.39 -2.98 -2.04
CA ILE A 24 -13.76 -1.88 -1.15
C ILE A 24 -14.24 -0.73 -2.03
N ALA A 25 -15.52 -0.38 -1.93
CA ALA A 25 -16.06 0.76 -2.63
C ALA A 25 -15.33 2.04 -2.21
N TYR A 26 -14.76 2.75 -3.19
CA TYR A 26 -14.04 3.99 -2.94
C TYR A 26 -14.97 5.07 -2.40
N ASP A 27 -14.65 5.63 -1.23
CA ASP A 27 -15.34 6.76 -0.64
C ASP A 27 -14.41 7.99 -0.63
N PRO A 28 -14.65 8.99 -1.49
CA PRO A 28 -13.82 10.20 -1.56
C PRO A 28 -13.92 11.08 -0.31
N ALA A 29 -15.00 10.96 0.49
CA ALA A 29 -15.14 11.69 1.74
C ALA A 29 -14.33 11.07 2.88
N GLY A 30 -13.83 9.83 2.70
CA GLY A 30 -13.04 9.12 3.70
C GLY A 30 -13.86 8.75 4.94
N GLY A 31 -15.09 8.27 4.76
CA GLY A 31 -15.95 7.87 5.88
C GLY A 31 -15.36 6.74 6.73
N ASP A 32 -15.83 6.64 7.98
CA ASP A 32 -15.32 5.68 8.96
C ASP A 32 -15.42 4.23 8.48
N ALA A 33 -16.53 3.87 7.82
CA ALA A 33 -16.74 2.52 7.29
C ALA A 33 -15.71 2.16 6.21
N TYR A 34 -15.38 3.11 5.33
CA TYR A 34 -14.37 2.94 4.28
C TYR A 34 -12.97 2.79 4.89
N ILE A 35 -12.60 3.70 5.81
CA ILE A 35 -11.31 3.63 6.52
C ILE A 35 -11.18 2.30 7.28
N HIS A 36 -12.25 1.88 7.96
CA HIS A 36 -12.28 0.62 8.69
C HIS A 36 -12.08 -0.57 7.75
N ALA A 37 -12.81 -0.63 6.63
CA ALA A 37 -12.66 -1.70 5.64
C ALA A 37 -11.22 -1.81 5.12
N ILE A 38 -10.58 -0.68 4.78
CA ILE A 38 -9.17 -0.65 4.36
C ILE A 38 -8.25 -1.19 5.45
N ARG A 39 -8.40 -0.70 6.69
CA ARG A 39 -7.55 -1.15 7.80
C ARG A 39 -7.71 -2.64 8.06
N SER A 40 -8.93 -3.16 8.05
CA SER A 40 -9.21 -4.59 8.22
C SER A 40 -8.57 -5.42 7.11
N ALA A 41 -8.70 -5.00 5.84
CA ALA A 41 -8.06 -5.67 4.72
C ALA A 41 -6.53 -5.70 4.87
N MET A 42 -5.92 -4.55 5.19
CA MET A 42 -4.47 -4.45 5.35
C MET A 42 -3.95 -5.25 6.54
N ILE A 43 -4.65 -5.26 7.68
CA ILE A 43 -4.23 -6.07 8.84
C ILE A 43 -4.27 -7.56 8.51
N THR A 44 -5.23 -7.99 7.70
CA THR A 44 -5.47 -9.41 7.41
C THR A 44 -4.54 -9.94 6.32
N HIS A 45 -4.32 -9.17 5.26
CA HIS A 45 -3.65 -9.67 4.04
C HIS A 45 -2.24 -9.11 3.82
N LEU A 46 -1.80 -8.11 4.59
CA LEU A 46 -0.44 -7.61 4.45
C LEU A 46 0.56 -8.67 4.95
N PRO A 47 1.60 -9.00 4.15
CA PRO A 47 2.56 -10.02 4.56
C PRO A 47 3.20 -9.72 5.91
N HIS A 48 3.36 -10.76 6.72
CA HIS A 48 3.85 -10.66 8.09
C HIS A 48 5.17 -9.88 8.20
N ARG A 49 6.09 -10.06 7.24
CA ARG A 49 7.39 -9.35 7.24
C ARG A 49 7.23 -7.82 7.12
N ILE A 50 6.22 -7.35 6.38
CA ILE A 50 5.94 -5.93 6.19
C ILE A 50 5.21 -5.39 7.42
N SER A 51 4.17 -6.09 7.89
CA SER A 51 3.41 -5.65 9.06
C SER A 51 4.30 -5.61 10.31
N ALA A 52 5.16 -6.62 10.52
CA ALA A 52 6.13 -6.62 11.62
C ALA A 52 7.13 -5.44 11.52
N ALA A 53 7.63 -5.13 10.32
CA ALA A 53 8.53 -4.00 10.11
C ALA A 53 7.84 -2.66 10.40
N LEU A 54 6.59 -2.48 9.97
CA LEU A 54 5.79 -1.28 10.28
C LEU A 54 5.50 -1.15 11.78
N SER A 55 5.18 -2.26 12.45
CA SER A 55 4.98 -2.29 13.90
C SER A 55 6.25 -1.91 14.66
N GLN A 56 7.39 -2.50 14.28
CA GLN A 56 8.70 -2.15 14.86
C GLN A 56 9.04 -0.68 14.63
N GLN A 57 8.78 -0.18 13.42
CA GLN A 57 9.00 1.22 13.08
C GLN A 57 8.18 2.16 13.97
N LYS A 58 6.90 1.84 14.22
CA LYS A 58 6.01 2.63 15.07
C LYS A 58 6.47 2.70 16.53
N THR A 59 7.08 1.63 17.04
CA THR A 59 7.50 1.54 18.46
C THR A 59 8.98 1.82 18.67
N SER A 60 9.76 2.04 17.62
CA SER A 60 11.22 2.19 17.73
C SER A 60 11.60 3.55 18.31
N ILE A 61 12.55 3.54 19.24
CA ILE A 61 13.22 4.74 19.76
C ILE A 61 14.12 5.37 18.69
N LYS A 62 14.64 4.55 17.77
CA LYS A 62 15.45 4.97 16.61
C LYS A 62 14.84 4.38 15.34
N PRO A 63 13.73 4.95 14.84
CA PRO A 63 13.06 4.44 13.65
C PRO A 63 13.98 4.56 12.43
N ARG A 64 13.79 3.68 11.45
CA ARG A 64 14.49 3.79 10.16
C ARG A 64 14.04 5.10 9.49
N PRO A 65 14.91 5.80 8.77
CA PRO A 65 14.51 7.05 8.12
C PRO A 65 13.47 6.83 7.01
N TYR A 66 13.43 5.64 6.41
CA TYR A 66 12.48 5.28 5.35
C TYR A 66 12.28 3.76 5.26
N LEU A 67 11.19 3.36 4.61
CA LEU A 67 10.90 1.99 4.17
C LEU A 67 10.47 2.05 2.69
N ILE A 68 10.93 1.10 1.88
CA ILE A 68 10.59 1.01 0.46
C ILE A 68 9.77 -0.25 0.24
N LEU A 69 8.51 -0.09 -0.15
CA LEU A 69 7.65 -1.20 -0.57
C LEU A 69 7.70 -1.30 -2.09
N ARG A 70 8.13 -2.45 -2.62
CA ARG A 70 8.21 -2.71 -4.06
C ARG A 70 7.11 -3.66 -4.50
N ASN A 71 6.68 -3.50 -5.75
CA ASN A 71 5.62 -4.31 -6.38
C ASN A 71 4.29 -4.24 -5.59
N VAL A 72 3.94 -3.05 -5.12
CA VAL A 72 2.63 -2.79 -4.51
C VAL A 72 1.53 -2.90 -5.55
N PRO A 73 0.30 -3.29 -5.16
CA PRO A 73 -0.82 -3.30 -6.08
C PRO A 73 -1.12 -1.87 -6.56
N VAL A 74 -1.43 -1.74 -7.84
CA VAL A 74 -1.87 -0.50 -8.48
C VAL A 74 -3.19 -0.75 -9.19
N ASP A 75 -4.00 0.29 -9.32
CA ASP A 75 -5.28 0.18 -10.02
C ASP A 75 -5.06 -0.20 -11.48
N LYS A 76 -5.81 -1.19 -11.96
CA LYS A 76 -5.67 -1.69 -13.33
C LYS A 76 -6.10 -0.68 -14.39
N GLU A 77 -6.88 0.33 -14.03
CA GLU A 77 -7.41 1.32 -14.98
C GLU A 77 -6.65 2.65 -14.94
N VAL A 78 -5.77 2.84 -13.94
CA VAL A 78 -4.97 4.06 -13.81
C VAL A 78 -3.59 3.83 -14.40
N PHE A 79 -3.50 3.98 -15.72
CA PHE A 79 -2.24 3.81 -16.46
C PHE A 79 -1.36 5.06 -16.50
N PHE A 80 -1.93 6.22 -16.16
CA PHE A 80 -1.26 7.50 -16.28
C PHE A 80 -1.59 8.40 -15.08
N SER A 81 -0.56 9.00 -14.50
CA SER A 81 -0.75 10.21 -13.70
C SER A 81 -0.94 11.35 -14.70
N PRO A 82 -1.98 12.20 -14.57
CA PRO A 82 -2.14 13.33 -15.48
C PRO A 82 -0.84 14.16 -15.44
N CYS A 83 -0.15 14.28 -16.58
CA CYS A 83 0.98 15.17 -16.68
C CYS A 83 0.45 16.60 -16.54
N PRO A 84 0.82 17.36 -15.49
CA PRO A 84 0.24 18.69 -15.25
C PRO A 84 0.50 19.68 -16.40
N ASN A 85 1.45 19.35 -17.29
CA ASN A 85 1.87 20.19 -18.41
C ASN A 85 1.35 19.71 -19.78
N GLN A 86 0.47 18.71 -19.83
CA GLN A 86 -0.17 18.29 -21.08
C GLN A 86 -1.68 18.57 -21.01
N TYR A 87 -2.04 19.80 -21.40
CA TYR A 87 -3.40 20.10 -21.85
C TYR A 87 -3.60 19.42 -23.21
N THR A 88 -4.38 18.35 -23.26
CA THR A 88 -5.04 17.93 -24.50
C THR A 88 -6.34 18.72 -24.64
N PRO A 89 -6.56 19.44 -25.76
CA PRO A 89 -7.78 20.20 -26.02
C PRO A 89 -9.01 19.30 -26.20
#